data_AF-A0A7V4MS66-F1
#
_entry.id   AF-A0A7V4MS66-F1
#
_cell.length_a   1.000
_cell.length_b   1.000
_cell.length_c   1.000
_cell.angle_alpha   90.00
_cell.angle_beta   90.00
_cell.angle_gamma   90.00
#
_symmetry.space_group_name_H-M   'P 1'
#
loop_
_entity.id
_entity.type
_entity.pdbx_description
1 polymer ?
#
loop_
_entity_poly.entity_id
_entity_poly.type
_entity_poly.pdbx_seq_one_letter_code
_entity_poly.pdbx_strand_id
1 'polypeptide(L)'
;MGRCKECAAWQMGACRNLDYCLEERTALMEEASRLATERGHVLTAFERLADGYSIFEAHCERCGCSVCVDMNPADSEQELYGNAVTTDCYGLEVPASGVVTASNDL
;
A
#
# COMPACT_ATOMS: atom_id res chain seq x y z
N MET A 1 -11.77 -12.16 9.34
CA MET A 1 -13.23 -11.91 9.26
C MET A 1 -13.42 -10.40 9.23
N GLY A 2 -13.63 -9.84 8.03
CA GLY A 2 -13.85 -8.40 7.84
C GLY A 2 -15.21 -8.02 8.38
N ARG A 3 -15.24 -7.18 9.43
CA ARG A 3 -16.45 -6.88 10.18
C ARG A 3 -17.35 -5.87 9.46
N CYS A 4 -16.83 -5.12 8.48
CA CYS A 4 -17.64 -4.11 7.77
C CYS A 4 -18.63 -4.71 6.75
N LYS A 5 -18.33 -5.80 6.02
CA LYS A 5 -19.27 -6.42 5.04
C LYS A 5 -20.56 -6.96 5.68
N GLU A 6 -20.49 -7.35 6.96
CA GLU A 6 -21.63 -7.84 7.75
C GLU A 6 -22.32 -6.73 8.56
N CYS A 7 -21.81 -5.50 8.51
CA CYS A 7 -22.38 -4.37 9.25
C CYS A 7 -23.69 -3.89 8.61
N ALA A 8 -24.73 -3.67 9.41
CA ALA A 8 -26.00 -3.12 8.91
C ALA A 8 -25.84 -1.76 8.21
N ALA A 9 -24.85 -0.95 8.61
CA ALA A 9 -24.53 0.33 7.94
C ALA A 9 -23.95 0.13 6.53
N TRP A 10 -23.29 -1.00 6.27
CA TRP A 10 -22.85 -1.41 4.95
C TRP A 10 -24.04 -1.81 4.06
N GLN A 11 -24.91 -2.67 4.59
CA GLN A 11 -26.11 -3.12 3.87
C GLN A 11 -27.06 -1.97 3.53
N MET A 12 -27.07 -0.91 4.33
CA MET A 12 -27.86 0.30 4.09
C MET A 12 -27.12 1.38 3.29
N GLY A 13 -25.89 1.14 2.82
CA GLY A 13 -25.12 2.08 2.01
C GLY A 13 -24.59 3.32 2.76
N ALA A 14 -24.75 3.37 4.09
CA ALA A 14 -24.30 4.48 4.93
C ALA A 14 -22.78 4.48 5.16
N CYS A 15 -22.11 3.33 5.04
CA CYS A 15 -20.64 3.24 5.07
C CYS A 15 -19.94 3.94 3.89
N ARG A 16 -20.67 4.42 2.88
CA ARG A 16 -20.11 5.24 1.79
C ARG A 16 -19.45 6.53 2.29
N ASN A 17 -19.79 7.00 3.50
CA ASN A 17 -19.20 8.20 4.10
C ASN A 17 -17.90 7.94 4.92
N LEU A 18 -17.30 6.75 4.87
CA LEU A 18 -15.88 6.48 5.18
C LEU A 18 -15.35 6.82 6.60
N ASP A 19 -16.16 7.39 7.50
CA ASP A 19 -15.82 7.62 8.91
C ASP A 19 -16.10 6.41 9.81
N TYR A 20 -17.03 5.52 9.40
CA TYR A 20 -17.48 4.41 10.24
C TYR A 20 -16.56 3.17 10.22
N CYS A 21 -15.69 3.02 9.22
CA CYS A 21 -14.73 1.90 9.11
C CYS A 21 -13.27 2.35 9.30
N LEU A 22 -13.03 3.32 10.20
CA LEU A 22 -11.68 3.83 10.48
C LEU A 22 -10.70 2.72 10.89
N GLU A 23 -11.12 1.79 11.77
CA GLU A 23 -10.27 0.69 12.23
C GLU A 23 -9.87 -0.24 11.08
N GLU A 24 -10.83 -0.66 10.26
CA GLU A 24 -10.58 -1.55 9.11
C GLU A 24 -9.71 -0.84 8.05
N ARG A 25 -9.96 0.45 7.81
CA ARG A 25 -9.16 1.28 6.91
C ARG A 25 -7.72 1.37 7.38
N THR A 26 -7.51 1.70 8.65
CA THR A 26 -6.16 1.80 9.23
C THR A 26 -5.44 0.46 9.14
N ALA A 27 -6.11 -0.64 9.47
CA ALA A 27 -5.51 -1.98 9.39
C ALA A 27 -5.09 -2.34 7.94
N LEU A 28 -5.91 -2.02 6.94
CA LEU A 28 -5.57 -2.24 5.54
C LEU A 28 -4.42 -1.35 5.06
N MET A 29 -4.37 -0.08 5.48
CA MET A 29 -3.26 0.83 5.17
C MET A 29 -1.95 0.40 5.84
N GLU A 30 -2.01 -0.09 7.08
CA GLU A 30 -0.86 -0.66 7.79
C GLU A 30 -0.34 -1.91 7.07
N GLU A 31 -1.24 -2.80 6.64
CA GLU A 31 -0.89 -4.01 5.89
C GLU A 31 -0.28 -3.66 4.52
N ALA A 32 -0.87 -2.71 3.80
CA ALA A 32 -0.32 -2.17 2.55
C ALA A 32 1.12 -1.65 2.73
N SER A 33 1.32 -0.86 3.79
CA SER A 33 2.61 -0.28 4.13
C SER A 33 3.64 -1.34 4.48
N ARG A 34 3.25 -2.36 5.25
CA ARG A 34 4.11 -3.48 5.61
C ARG A 34 4.56 -4.25 4.37
N LEU A 35 3.63 -4.63 3.50
CA LEU A 35 3.92 -5.39 2.27
C LEU A 35 4.82 -4.62 1.29
N ALA A 36 4.62 -3.29 1.20
CA ALA A 36 5.47 -2.42 0.38
C ALA A 36 6.87 -2.25 0.98
N THR A 37 6.95 -2.10 2.31
CA THR A 37 8.23 -1.96 3.03
C THR A 37 9.07 -3.23 2.94
N GLU A 38 8.45 -4.41 3.03
CA GLU A 38 9.11 -5.71 2.82
C GLU A 38 9.75 -5.84 1.44
N ARG A 39 9.25 -5.08 0.46
CA ARG A 39 9.76 -4.98 -0.91
C ARG A 39 10.68 -3.78 -1.15
N GLY A 40 11.05 -3.08 -0.08
CA GLY A 40 11.99 -1.94 -0.13
C GLY A 40 11.38 -0.61 -0.57
N HIS A 41 10.05 -0.49 -0.64
CA HIS A 41 9.39 0.78 -0.93
C HIS A 41 9.29 1.66 0.31
N VAL A 42 9.29 2.98 0.10
CA VAL A 42 9.01 3.99 1.12
C VAL A 42 7.81 4.78 0.64
N LEU A 43 6.65 4.56 1.24
CA LEU A 43 5.39 5.13 0.77
C LEU A 43 5.14 6.53 1.34
N THR A 44 4.49 7.38 0.54
CA THR A 44 3.85 8.61 0.99
C THR A 44 2.65 8.30 1.91
N ALA A 45 2.05 9.35 2.47
CA ALA A 45 0.75 9.22 3.12
C ALA A 45 -0.31 8.70 2.11
N PHE A 46 -1.26 7.92 2.62
CA PHE A 46 -2.41 7.47 1.85
C PHE A 46 -3.40 8.61 1.69
N GLU A 47 -3.71 8.94 0.45
CA GLU A 47 -4.69 9.96 0.08
C GLU A 47 -5.88 9.32 -0.60
N ARG A 48 -7.07 9.90 -0.41
CA ARG A 48 -8.26 9.42 -1.10
C ARG A 48 -8.19 9.86 -2.57
N LEU A 49 -8.35 8.92 -3.48
CA LEU A 49 -8.20 9.17 -4.92
C LEU A 49 -9.17 10.25 -5.43
N ALA A 50 -10.43 10.22 -4.97
CA ALA A 50 -11.43 11.26 -5.24
C ALA A 50 -12.59 11.20 -4.24
N ASP A 51 -13.33 12.30 -4.12
CA ASP A 51 -14.55 12.34 -3.31
C ASP A 51 -15.58 11.32 -3.80
N GLY A 52 -16.14 10.55 -2.87
CA GLY A 52 -17.08 9.47 -3.17
C GLY A 52 -16.45 8.13 -3.58
N TYR A 53 -15.13 8.07 -3.75
CA TYR A 53 -14.41 6.80 -3.98
C TYR A 53 -14.00 6.16 -2.65
N SER A 54 -14.05 4.83 -2.59
CA SER A 54 -13.56 3.99 -1.48
C SER A 54 -12.07 3.69 -1.55
N ILE A 55 -11.35 4.28 -2.53
CA ILE A 55 -9.97 3.97 -2.84
C ILE A 55 -9.03 5.01 -2.23
N PHE A 56 -8.02 4.51 -1.53
CA PHE A 56 -6.90 5.29 -1.03
C PHE A 56 -5.62 4.85 -1.72
N GLU A 57 -4.82 5.80 -2.18
CA GLU A 57 -3.58 5.54 -2.89
C GLU A 57 -2.39 6.14 -2.13
N ALA A 58 -1.27 5.44 -2.15
CA ALA A 58 0.04 5.95 -1.75
C ALA A 58 1.07 5.60 -2.81
N HIS A 59 2.11 6.44 -2.93
CA HIS A 59 3.18 6.25 -3.90
C HIS A 59 4.52 6.04 -3.20
N CYS A 60 5.39 5.24 -3.77
CA CYS A 60 6.76 5.14 -3.32
C CYS A 60 7.53 6.41 -3.67
N GLU A 61 8.13 7.06 -2.68
CA GLU A 61 8.91 8.30 -2.86
C GLU A 61 10.16 8.13 -3.73
N ARG A 62 10.61 6.89 -3.94
CA ARG A 62 11.85 6.57 -4.67
C ARG A 62 11.62 6.17 -6.12
N CYS A 63 10.72 5.21 -6.33
CA CYS A 63 10.48 4.62 -7.65
C CYS A 63 9.17 5.08 -8.30
N GLY A 64 8.29 5.73 -7.54
CA GLY A 64 6.97 6.18 -8.01
C GLY A 64 5.90 5.08 -8.10
N CYS A 65 6.23 3.81 -7.81
CA CYS A 65 5.23 2.74 -7.79
C CYS A 65 4.14 3.02 -6.75
N SER A 66 2.88 2.76 -7.12
CA SER A 66 1.74 2.95 -6.21
C SER A 66 1.29 1.66 -5.54
N VAL A 67 0.59 1.85 -4.42
CA VAL A 67 -0.28 0.87 -3.78
C VAL A 67 -1.64 1.52 -3.53
N CYS A 68 -2.70 0.76 -3.78
CA CYS A 68 -4.07 1.17 -3.56
C CYS A 68 -4.73 0.24 -2.55
N VAL A 69 -5.52 0.85 -1.67
CA VAL A 69 -6.41 0.21 -0.72
C VAL A 69 -7.83 0.55 -1.14
N ASP A 70 -8.61 -0.45 -1.57
CA ASP A 70 -10.04 -0.28 -1.78
C ASP A 70 -10.82 -0.79 -0.56
N MET A 71 -11.58 0.11 0.05
CA MET A 71 -12.46 -0.21 1.18
C MET A 71 -13.77 -0.90 0.75
N ASN A 72 -14.04 -0.97 -0.55
CA ASN A 72 -15.22 -1.60 -1.12
C ASN A 72 -14.93 -2.29 -2.46
N PRO A 73 -14.03 -3.30 -2.47
CA PRO A 73 -13.79 -4.08 -3.68
C PRO A 73 -15.03 -4.92 -4.00
N ALA A 74 -15.24 -5.23 -5.29
CA ALA A 74 -16.19 -6.26 -5.68
C ALA A 74 -15.79 -7.63 -5.07
N ASP A 75 -16.74 -8.58 -5.03
CA ASP A 75 -16.48 -9.89 -4.40
C ASP A 75 -15.32 -10.70 -5.02
N SER A 76 -14.94 -10.38 -6.25
CA SER A 76 -13.79 -10.97 -6.95
C SER A 76 -12.50 -10.14 -6.90
N GLU A 77 -12.56 -8.95 -6.31
CA GLU A 77 -11.45 -8.01 -6.25
C GLU A 77 -10.77 -8.05 -4.88
N GLN A 78 -9.48 -7.72 -4.84
CA GLN A 78 -8.71 -7.68 -3.61
C GLN A 78 -8.80 -6.28 -3.00
N GLU A 79 -8.80 -6.21 -1.66
CA GLU A 79 -8.73 -4.94 -0.92
C GLU A 79 -7.41 -4.19 -1.20
N LEU A 80 -6.35 -4.89 -1.58
CA LEU A 80 -4.99 -4.38 -1.76
C LEU A 80 -4.47 -4.71 -3.15
N TYR A 81 -4.00 -3.71 -3.87
CA TYR A 81 -3.41 -3.89 -5.19
C TYR A 81 -2.39 -2.80 -5.53
N GLY A 82 -1.63 -2.99 -6.60
CA GLY A 82 -0.62 -2.04 -7.06
C GLY A 82 0.80 -2.62 -7.07
N ASN A 83 1.69 -1.96 -7.80
CA ASN A 83 3.03 -2.48 -8.06
C ASN A 83 3.89 -2.53 -6.80
N ALA A 84 3.67 -1.62 -5.85
CA ALA A 84 4.48 -1.57 -4.63
C ALA A 84 4.28 -2.80 -3.71
N VAL A 85 3.15 -3.53 -3.84
CA VAL A 85 2.89 -4.77 -3.06
C VAL A 85 3.19 -6.05 -3.83
N THR A 86 3.59 -5.97 -5.09
CA THR A 86 3.91 -7.15 -5.93
C THR A 86 5.33 -7.16 -6.45
N THR A 87 5.98 -6.01 -6.55
CA THR A 87 7.33 -5.86 -7.14
C THR A 87 8.29 -5.19 -6.19
N ASP A 88 9.58 -5.52 -6.28
CA ASP A 88 10.63 -4.89 -5.49
C ASP A 88 10.93 -3.47 -5.96
N CYS A 89 11.34 -2.61 -5.03
CA CYS A 89 11.73 -1.24 -5.33
C CYS A 89 13.10 -1.19 -6.02
N TYR A 90 13.12 -0.73 -7.27
CA TYR A 90 14.37 -0.46 -8.01
C TYR A 90 14.99 0.92 -7.68
N GLY A 91 14.34 1.72 -6.83
CA GLY A 91 14.83 3.01 -6.36
C GLY A 91 15.87 2.91 -5.24
N LEU A 92 16.23 1.70 -4.83
CA LEU A 92 17.49 1.49 -4.14
C LEU A 92 18.58 1.62 -5.20
N GLU A 93 19.24 2.78 -5.24
CA GLU A 93 20.60 2.83 -5.77
C GLU A 93 21.37 1.75 -5.00
N VAL A 94 21.63 0.63 -5.66
CA VAL A 94 22.60 -0.35 -5.19
C VAL A 94 23.85 0.48 -4.91
N PRO A 95 24.43 0.48 -3.69
CA PRO A 95 25.76 1.03 -3.54
C PRO A 95 26.63 0.28 -4.56
N ALA A 96 27.03 0.99 -5.61
CA ALA A 96 27.81 0.43 -6.68
C ALA A 96 29.06 -0.21 -6.06
N SER A 97 29.22 -1.52 -6.24
CA SER A 97 30.48 -2.23 -6.14
C SER A 97 31.22 -2.13 -4.78
N GLY A 98 31.51 -3.24 -4.10
CA GLY A 98 32.14 -4.38 -4.75
C GLY A 98 33.37 -3.97 -5.58
N VAL A 99 34.13 -2.94 -5.18
CA VAL A 99 35.53 -2.81 -5.62
C VAL A 99 36.40 -3.44 -4.56
N VAL A 100 36.77 -4.69 -4.85
CA VAL A 100 38.01 -5.30 -4.39
C VAL A 100 39.17 -4.40 -4.82
N THR A 101 39.77 -3.66 -3.88
CA THR A 101 41.20 -3.35 -4.01
C THR A 101 41.96 -4.48 -3.32
N ALA A 102 42.19 -5.54 -4.08
CA ALA A 102 43.43 -6.27 -3.90
C ALA A 102 44.56 -5.28 -4.18
N SER A 103 45.31 -4.92 -3.15
CA SER A 103 46.68 -4.44 -3.31
C SER A 103 47.49 -5.13 -2.24
N ASN A 104 48.06 -6.26 -2.68
CA ASN A 104 49.33 -6.76 -2.20
C ASN A 104 50.42 -5.70 -2.43
N ASP A 105 51.57 -5.93 -1.78
CA ASP A 105 52.86 -5.24 -1.91
C ASP A 105 53.00 -4.00 -1.00
N LEU A 106 53.87 -3.95 0.02
CA LEU A 106 55.11 -4.70 0.30
C LEU A 106 55.41 -4.70 1.81
#